data_AF-A0A0T5ZRQ6-F1
#
_entry.id   AF-A0A0T5ZRQ6-F1
#
_cell.length_a   1.000
_cell.length_b   1.000
_cell.length_c   1.000
_cell.angle_alpha   90.00
_cell.angle_beta   90.00
_cell.angle_gamma   90.00
#
_symmetry.space_group_name_H-M   'P 1'
#
loop_
_entity.id
_entity.type
_entity.pdbx_description
1 polymer ?
#
loop_
_entity_poly.entity_id
_entity_poly.type
_entity_poly.pdbx_seq_one_letter_code
_entity_poly.pdbx_strand_id
1 'polypeptide(L)'
;MRINILGCGGSKGNGSRPTAFLVDGKLLLDCGTATEVLSLKEFALIDNIIVSHAHFDHIGDLPFIANLAFDMKKDPIVLHGIKESIKDISAHIFNWRIWPDFPKIPNAKNAKLSYRTLKPQKKVVVGPYSVLAIPVNHTVPTVGYLIDDGQTALAYTGDTYNTDLFWEKIRGEKRLRAVIIESSFPNRLEEAARTTRHLTPSLLEEEVKKLKRDDVEIYVSHIKPVFRKEVIADLRRLSKRLPLKILEDDMKIKL
;
A
#
# COMPACT_ATOMS: atom_id res chain seq x y z
N MET A 1 -0.82 1.31 -16.96
CA MET A 1 -0.64 1.88 -15.61
C MET A 1 0.84 2.17 -15.31
N ARG A 2 1.19 3.31 -14.69
CA ARG A 2 2.54 3.62 -14.19
C ARG A 2 2.55 3.70 -12.67
N ILE A 3 3.59 3.15 -12.04
CA ILE A 3 3.73 3.14 -10.59
C ILE A 3 5.10 3.70 -10.24
N ASN A 4 5.12 4.79 -9.47
CA ASN A 4 6.34 5.32 -8.87
C ASN A 4 6.44 4.81 -7.43
N ILE A 5 7.56 4.18 -7.09
CA ILE A 5 7.81 3.66 -5.75
C ILE A 5 8.38 4.78 -4.90
N LEU A 6 7.54 5.42 -4.09
CA LEU A 6 7.99 6.51 -3.21
C LEU A 6 8.75 5.94 -2.01
N GLY A 7 8.25 4.83 -1.46
CA GLY A 7 8.94 3.99 -0.50
C GLY A 7 8.40 2.57 -0.52
N CYS A 8 9.24 1.58 -0.26
CA CYS A 8 8.83 0.18 -0.23
C CYS A 8 9.45 -0.63 0.93
N GLY A 9 9.89 0.04 1.99
CA GLY A 9 10.41 -0.59 3.20
C GLY A 9 9.34 -0.84 4.26
N GLY A 10 9.50 -1.90 5.04
CA GLY A 10 8.62 -2.20 6.18
C GLY A 10 8.99 -1.47 7.47
N SER A 11 9.76 -0.38 7.36
CA SER A 11 10.12 0.57 8.42
C SER A 11 10.91 1.75 7.83
N LYS A 12 11.09 2.81 8.63
CA LYS A 12 11.97 3.96 8.30
C LYS A 12 13.37 3.74 8.87
N GLY A 13 14.41 4.00 8.07
CA GLY A 13 15.80 4.00 8.53
C GLY A 13 16.77 3.27 7.61
N ASN A 14 18.06 3.54 7.78
CA ASN A 14 19.15 2.98 6.97
C ASN A 14 18.92 3.14 5.45
N GLY A 15 18.45 4.32 5.03
CA GLY A 15 18.17 4.62 3.63
C GLY A 15 16.87 4.03 3.08
N SER A 16 16.06 3.35 3.91
CA SER A 16 14.76 2.81 3.51
C SER A 16 13.63 3.76 3.89
N ARG A 17 12.69 3.96 2.96
CA ARG A 17 11.46 4.73 3.18
C ARG A 17 10.25 3.80 3.39
N PRO A 18 9.37 4.11 4.36
CA PRO A 18 8.10 3.43 4.56
C PRO A 18 7.22 3.35 3.30
N THR A 19 6.30 2.39 3.30
CA THR A 19 5.50 2.01 2.13
C THR A 19 4.62 3.14 1.61
N ALA A 20 4.79 3.46 0.32
CA ALA A 20 3.93 4.36 -0.44
C ALA A 20 4.19 4.22 -1.94
N PHE A 21 3.11 4.11 -2.71
CA PHE A 21 3.17 3.97 -4.17
C PHE A 21 2.29 5.01 -4.85
N LEU A 22 2.81 5.71 -5.85
CA LEU A 22 2.06 6.68 -6.62
C LEU A 22 1.64 6.09 -7.97
N VAL A 23 0.35 5.84 -8.14
CA VAL A 23 -0.27 5.28 -9.35
C VAL A 23 -0.72 6.40 -10.29
N ASP A 24 -0.16 6.36 -11.51
CA ASP A 24 -0.30 7.32 -12.61
C ASP A 24 -0.14 8.80 -12.22
N GLY A 25 0.56 9.09 -11.12
CA GLY A 25 0.73 10.45 -10.61
C GLY A 25 -0.52 11.04 -9.93
N LYS A 26 -1.55 10.23 -9.64
CA LYS A 26 -2.88 10.71 -9.21
C LYS A 26 -3.43 10.03 -7.96
N LEU A 27 -3.11 8.76 -7.76
CA LEU A 27 -3.60 7.96 -6.64
C LEU A 27 -2.41 7.52 -5.79
N LEU A 28 -2.42 7.89 -4.53
CA LEU A 28 -1.46 7.43 -3.55
C LEU A 28 -1.98 6.16 -2.87
N LEU A 29 -1.25 5.06 -2.99
CA LEU A 29 -1.55 3.77 -2.38
C LEU A 29 -0.61 3.54 -1.21
N ASP A 30 -1.18 3.54 -0.01
CA ASP A 30 -0.49 3.83 1.26
C ASP A 30 0.33 5.13 1.21
N CYS A 31 0.64 5.67 2.37
CA CYS A 31 1.27 6.98 2.52
C CYS A 31 2.19 7.01 3.74
N GLY A 32 2.99 5.95 3.92
CA GLY A 32 4.07 5.94 4.91
C GLY A 32 5.13 7.00 4.62
N THR A 33 5.36 7.33 3.35
CA THR A 33 6.27 8.38 2.90
C THR A 33 5.84 8.97 1.57
N ALA A 34 5.68 10.27 1.48
CA ALA A 34 5.31 10.95 0.23
C ALA A 34 5.80 12.41 0.18
N THR A 35 5.67 13.14 1.27
CA THR A 35 5.88 14.60 1.31
C THR A 35 7.34 15.01 1.17
N GLU A 36 8.27 14.16 1.59
CA GLU A 36 9.71 14.36 1.40
C GLU A 36 10.22 13.94 0.01
N VAL A 37 9.41 13.17 -0.73
CA VAL A 37 9.79 12.60 -2.05
C VAL A 37 9.16 13.38 -3.20
N LEU A 38 7.88 13.76 -3.06
CA LEU A 38 7.13 14.43 -4.10
C LEU A 38 7.43 15.92 -4.14
N SER A 39 7.60 16.47 -5.34
CA SER A 39 7.53 17.91 -5.52
C SER A 39 6.12 18.44 -5.25
N LEU A 40 6.01 19.71 -4.89
CA LEU A 40 4.72 20.39 -4.71
C LEU A 40 3.83 20.32 -5.96
N LYS A 41 4.44 20.29 -7.16
CA LYS A 41 3.73 20.14 -8.44
C LYS A 41 3.14 18.74 -8.60
N GLU A 42 3.87 17.70 -8.20
CA GLU A 42 3.36 16.32 -8.23
C GLU A 42 2.26 16.13 -7.18
N PHE A 43 2.47 16.63 -5.96
CA PHE A 43 1.48 16.60 -4.89
C PHE A 43 0.15 17.24 -5.31
N ALA A 44 0.21 18.37 -6.04
CA ALA A 44 -0.97 19.07 -6.53
C ALA A 44 -1.89 18.19 -7.41
N LEU A 45 -1.37 17.12 -8.02
CA LEU A 45 -2.13 16.20 -8.88
C LEU A 45 -2.78 15.02 -8.14
N ILE A 46 -2.49 14.85 -6.84
CA ILE A 46 -3.01 13.73 -6.04
C ILE A 46 -4.36 14.07 -5.42
N ASP A 47 -5.43 13.42 -5.89
CA ASP A 47 -6.79 13.67 -5.36
C ASP A 47 -7.26 12.58 -4.40
N ASN A 48 -6.66 11.39 -4.48
CA ASN A 48 -7.10 10.23 -3.74
C ASN A 48 -5.92 9.53 -3.07
N ILE A 49 -6.15 9.09 -1.83
CA ILE A 49 -5.26 8.23 -1.07
C ILE A 49 -6.07 6.98 -0.70
N ILE A 50 -5.52 5.80 -0.91
CA ILE A 50 -6.12 4.54 -0.43
C ILE A 50 -5.13 3.91 0.55
N VAL A 51 -5.59 3.54 1.75
CA VAL A 51 -4.75 2.90 2.78
C VAL A 51 -5.18 1.46 3.04
N SER A 52 -4.21 0.54 3.06
CA SER A 52 -4.39 -0.88 3.35
C SER A 52 -4.81 -1.12 4.80
N HIS A 53 -4.17 -0.41 5.72
CA HIS A 53 -4.46 -0.42 7.16
C HIS A 53 -3.83 0.81 7.86
N ALA A 54 -3.96 0.88 9.18
CA ALA A 54 -3.62 2.07 9.97
C ALA A 54 -2.24 2.00 10.69
N HIS A 55 -1.35 1.06 10.35
CA HIS A 55 0.01 1.10 10.88
C HIS A 55 0.79 2.30 10.34
N PHE A 56 1.69 2.83 11.17
CA PHE A 56 2.29 4.14 10.95
C PHE A 56 3.26 4.17 9.77
N ASP A 57 3.88 3.06 9.41
CA ASP A 57 4.67 2.91 8.19
C ASP A 57 3.83 2.84 6.91
N HIS A 58 2.50 2.86 7.00
CA HIS A 58 1.57 2.99 5.87
C HIS A 58 0.80 4.32 5.87
N ILE A 59 0.83 5.08 6.97
CA ILE A 59 0.06 6.34 7.10
C ILE A 59 0.87 7.51 7.66
N GLY A 60 2.17 7.33 7.90
CA GLY A 60 3.01 8.26 8.65
C GLY A 60 3.08 9.66 8.05
N ASP A 61 2.96 9.77 6.72
CA ASP A 61 2.95 11.06 6.03
C ASP A 61 1.55 11.68 5.91
N LEU A 62 0.49 10.96 6.27
CA LEU A 62 -0.89 11.43 6.16
C LEU A 62 -1.14 12.77 6.89
N PRO A 63 -0.63 13.03 8.12
CA PRO A 63 -0.74 14.34 8.77
C PRO A 63 -0.13 15.49 7.96
N PHE A 64 1.05 15.25 7.38
CA PHE A 64 1.78 16.25 6.59
C PHE A 64 1.12 16.47 5.23
N ILE A 65 0.61 15.41 4.60
CA ILE A 65 -0.22 15.49 3.39
C ILE A 65 -1.47 16.33 3.65
N ALA A 66 -2.16 16.11 4.78
CA ALA A 66 -3.35 16.89 5.14
C ALA A 66 -3.04 18.38 5.31
N ASN A 67 -1.88 18.71 5.89
CA ASN A 67 -1.42 20.09 6.02
C ASN A 67 -1.13 20.73 4.65
N LEU A 68 -0.36 20.05 3.79
CA LEU A 68 -0.10 20.54 2.42
C LEU A 68 -1.39 20.70 1.61
N ALA A 69 -2.35 19.78 1.77
CA ALA A 69 -3.65 19.87 1.12
C ALA A 69 -4.43 21.10 1.61
N PHE A 70 -4.36 21.40 2.90
CA PHE A 70 -5.00 22.58 3.46
C PHE A 70 -4.47 23.87 2.85
N ASP A 71 -3.16 23.99 2.70
CA ASP A 71 -2.50 25.19 2.21
C ASP A 71 -2.62 25.36 0.69
N MET A 72 -2.64 24.25 -0.07
CA MET A 72 -2.46 24.29 -1.52
C MET A 72 -3.67 23.86 -2.35
N LYS A 73 -4.54 22.99 -1.82
CA LYS A 73 -5.58 22.36 -2.63
C LYS A 73 -6.86 23.17 -2.65
N LYS A 74 -7.42 23.35 -3.84
CA LYS A 74 -8.78 23.89 -4.00
C LYS A 74 -9.84 22.87 -3.54
N ASP A 75 -9.71 21.63 -3.99
CA ASP A 75 -10.63 20.54 -3.69
C ASP A 75 -10.03 19.60 -2.62
N PRO A 76 -10.85 18.91 -1.82
CA PRO A 76 -10.34 17.99 -0.80
C PRO A 76 -9.58 16.82 -1.41
N ILE A 77 -8.50 16.41 -0.74
CA ILE A 77 -7.98 15.06 -0.91
C ILE A 77 -8.95 14.09 -0.22
N VAL A 78 -9.25 12.98 -0.89
CA VAL A 78 -10.11 11.93 -0.36
C VAL A 78 -9.27 10.76 0.14
N LEU A 79 -9.34 10.48 1.44
CA LEU A 79 -8.76 9.29 2.05
C LEU A 79 -9.78 8.15 2.05
N HIS A 80 -9.41 7.06 1.41
CA HIS A 80 -10.17 5.84 1.29
C HIS A 80 -9.54 4.73 2.13
N GLY A 81 -10.36 3.97 2.82
CA GLY A 81 -9.94 2.83 3.62
C GLY A 81 -11.14 2.06 4.13
N ILE A 82 -10.94 0.88 4.70
CA ILE A 82 -12.05 0.17 5.38
C ILE A 82 -12.49 0.95 6.62
N LYS A 83 -13.68 0.60 7.15
CA LYS A 83 -14.32 1.34 8.25
C LYS A 83 -13.40 1.41 9.47
N GLU A 84 -12.72 0.31 9.75
CA GLU A 84 -11.81 0.11 10.86
C GLU A 84 -10.60 1.05 10.74
N SER A 85 -9.91 1.05 9.60
CA SER A 85 -8.75 1.94 9.38
C SER A 85 -9.13 3.42 9.44
N ILE A 86 -10.26 3.81 8.84
CA ILE A 86 -10.75 5.20 8.92
C ILE A 86 -11.09 5.59 10.36
N LYS A 87 -11.69 4.67 11.13
CA LYS A 87 -12.00 4.89 12.54
C LYS A 87 -10.72 5.10 13.35
N ASP A 88 -9.71 4.25 13.17
CA ASP A 88 -8.45 4.35 13.93
C ASP A 88 -7.70 5.64 13.59
N ILE A 89 -7.61 6.00 12.30
CA ILE A 89 -7.02 7.26 11.83
C ILE A 89 -7.75 8.47 12.42
N SER A 90 -9.09 8.48 12.38
CA SER A 90 -9.88 9.59 12.92
C SER A 90 -9.78 9.68 14.45
N ALA A 91 -9.71 8.56 15.16
CA ALA A 91 -9.68 8.54 16.62
C ALA A 91 -8.29 8.89 17.19
N HIS A 92 -7.23 8.50 16.49
CA HIS A 92 -5.87 8.51 17.05
C HIS A 92 -4.93 9.52 16.40
N ILE A 93 -5.22 10.01 15.19
CA ILE A 93 -4.38 10.99 14.48
C ILE A 93 -5.09 12.34 14.39
N PHE A 94 -6.22 12.38 13.68
CA PHE A 94 -6.96 13.61 13.40
C PHE A 94 -8.00 13.89 14.49
N ASN A 95 -7.52 14.25 15.69
CA ASN A 95 -8.34 14.33 16.90
C ASN A 95 -8.10 15.58 17.76
N TRP A 96 -7.40 16.58 17.24
CA TRP A 96 -6.96 17.80 17.94
C TRP A 96 -5.96 17.60 19.08
N ARG A 97 -5.56 16.36 19.38
CA ARG A 97 -4.58 16.04 20.44
C ARG A 97 -3.23 15.67 19.86
N ILE A 98 -3.22 14.83 18.83
CA ILE A 98 -2.01 14.43 18.11
C ILE A 98 -1.77 15.35 16.92
N TRP A 99 -2.81 15.58 16.12
CA TRP A 99 -2.77 16.48 14.97
C TRP A 99 -4.10 17.23 14.81
N PRO A 100 -4.13 18.39 14.13
CA PRO A 100 -5.39 19.09 13.82
C PRO A 100 -6.38 18.17 13.09
N ASP A 101 -7.66 18.24 13.43
CA ASP A 101 -8.69 17.40 12.81
C ASP A 101 -9.08 17.96 11.42
N PHE A 102 -8.21 17.79 10.43
CA PHE A 102 -8.36 18.32 9.06
C PHE A 102 -9.72 18.03 8.38
N PRO A 103 -10.39 16.88 8.62
CA PRO A 103 -11.77 16.67 8.15
C PRO A 103 -12.81 17.66 8.69
N LYS A 104 -12.47 18.43 9.72
CA LYS A 104 -13.31 19.49 10.31
C LYS A 104 -12.77 20.90 10.06
N ILE A 105 -11.67 21.06 9.31
CA ILE A 105 -10.97 22.35 9.12
C ILE A 105 -10.99 22.76 7.64
N PRO A 106 -11.38 24.00 7.30
CA PRO A 106 -11.77 25.09 8.22
C PRO A 106 -13.20 24.93 8.76
N ASN A 107 -14.01 24.09 8.11
CA ASN A 107 -15.28 23.58 8.60
C ASN A 107 -15.62 22.30 7.82
N ALA A 108 -16.58 21.51 8.30
CA ALA A 108 -16.93 20.22 7.69
C ALA A 108 -17.39 20.28 6.22
N LYS A 109 -17.87 21.44 5.73
CA LYS A 109 -18.30 21.60 4.32
C LYS A 109 -17.14 21.89 3.38
N ASN A 110 -16.10 22.57 3.89
CA ASN A 110 -14.95 23.04 3.10
C ASN A 110 -13.65 22.34 3.49
N ALA A 111 -13.75 21.20 4.19
CA ALA A 111 -12.60 20.46 4.66
C ALA A 111 -11.69 20.04 3.50
N LYS A 112 -10.38 20.07 3.72
CA LYS A 112 -9.37 19.75 2.69
C LYS A 112 -8.90 18.30 2.72
N LEU A 113 -9.36 17.55 3.72
CA LEU A 113 -9.29 16.11 3.80
C LEU A 113 -10.70 15.58 4.03
N SER A 114 -11.10 14.53 3.31
CA SER A 114 -12.38 13.86 3.56
C SER A 114 -12.21 12.35 3.59
N TYR A 115 -13.07 11.66 4.34
CA TYR A 115 -13.05 10.21 4.42
C TYR A 115 -14.09 9.57 3.50
N ARG A 116 -13.71 8.43 2.91
CA ARG A 116 -14.61 7.53 2.20
C ARG A 116 -14.33 6.09 2.61
N THR A 117 -15.32 5.45 3.21
CA THR A 117 -15.20 4.05 3.62
C THR A 117 -15.38 3.12 2.43
N LEU A 118 -14.47 2.17 2.29
CA LEU A 118 -14.54 1.07 1.34
C LEU A 118 -15.18 -0.14 2.01
N LYS A 119 -16.19 -0.73 1.36
CA LYS A 119 -16.74 -2.01 1.80
C LYS A 119 -15.90 -3.15 1.20
N PRO A 120 -15.31 -4.04 2.02
CA PRO A 120 -14.56 -5.17 1.51
C PRO A 120 -15.37 -5.99 0.50
N GLN A 121 -14.68 -6.52 -0.51
CA GLN A 121 -15.21 -7.34 -1.59
C GLN A 121 -16.24 -6.66 -2.50
N LYS A 122 -16.40 -5.33 -2.41
CA LYS A 122 -17.23 -4.54 -3.32
C LYS A 122 -16.37 -3.63 -4.18
N LYS A 123 -16.49 -3.72 -5.50
CA LYS A 123 -15.85 -2.78 -6.43
C LYS A 123 -16.44 -1.39 -6.25
N VAL A 124 -15.58 -0.38 -6.20
CA VAL A 124 -15.94 1.04 -6.19
C VAL A 124 -15.10 1.81 -7.21
N VAL A 125 -15.54 3.00 -7.57
CA VAL A 125 -14.77 3.91 -8.43
C VAL A 125 -14.01 4.90 -7.55
N VAL A 126 -12.70 5.01 -7.75
CA VAL A 126 -11.83 6.00 -7.10
C VAL A 126 -11.10 6.75 -8.21
N GLY A 127 -11.52 7.98 -8.49
CA GLY A 127 -11.02 8.71 -9.66
C GLY A 127 -11.25 7.90 -10.95
N PRO A 128 -10.22 7.65 -11.79
CA PRO A 128 -10.35 6.85 -13.00
C PRO A 128 -10.28 5.32 -12.77
N TYR A 129 -10.09 4.86 -11.52
CA TYR A 129 -9.82 3.46 -11.24
C TYR A 129 -11.05 2.72 -10.70
N SER A 130 -11.21 1.46 -11.09
CA SER A 130 -12.02 0.50 -10.35
C SER A 130 -11.15 -0.13 -9.25
N VAL A 131 -11.59 -0.02 -8.00
CA VAL A 131 -10.86 -0.51 -6.82
C VAL A 131 -11.69 -1.56 -6.10
N LEU A 132 -11.08 -2.70 -5.80
CA LEU A 132 -11.62 -3.75 -4.95
C LEU A 132 -10.73 -3.94 -3.73
N ALA A 133 -11.25 -3.60 -2.55
CA ALA A 133 -10.63 -3.95 -1.28
C ALA A 133 -10.88 -5.43 -0.95
N ILE A 134 -9.84 -6.19 -0.63
CA ILE A 134 -9.93 -7.63 -0.36
C ILE A 134 -9.30 -7.90 1.01
N PRO A 135 -10.02 -8.48 1.99
CA PRO A 135 -9.46 -8.81 3.30
C PRO A 135 -8.23 -9.71 3.17
N VAL A 136 -7.20 -9.38 3.94
CA VAL A 136 -5.97 -10.17 4.07
C VAL A 136 -5.70 -10.49 5.54
N ASN A 137 -4.75 -11.38 5.80
CA ASN A 137 -4.47 -11.84 7.16
C ASN A 137 -3.34 -11.01 7.79
N HIS A 138 -3.67 -10.04 8.64
CA HIS A 138 -2.70 -9.23 9.37
C HIS A 138 -3.17 -8.94 10.81
N THR A 139 -2.33 -8.36 11.67
CA THR A 139 -2.61 -8.22 13.12
C THR A 139 -3.77 -7.27 13.43
N VAL A 140 -4.01 -6.32 12.54
CA VAL A 140 -5.14 -5.38 12.56
C VAL A 140 -6.00 -5.58 11.30
N PRO A 141 -7.26 -5.08 11.27
CA PRO A 141 -8.07 -5.09 10.06
C PRO A 141 -7.31 -4.47 8.88
N THR A 142 -7.02 -5.31 7.89
CA THR A 142 -6.16 -4.98 6.75
C THR A 142 -6.76 -5.54 5.48
N VAL A 143 -6.61 -4.78 4.39
CA VAL A 143 -7.03 -5.19 3.06
C VAL A 143 -5.89 -5.02 2.06
N GLY A 144 -5.80 -5.97 1.14
CA GLY A 144 -5.13 -5.76 -0.13
C GLY A 144 -6.10 -5.11 -1.12
N TYR A 145 -5.56 -4.66 -2.26
CA TYR A 145 -6.31 -4.01 -3.31
C TYR A 145 -6.07 -4.66 -4.67
N LEU A 146 -7.13 -4.72 -5.47
CA LEU A 146 -7.05 -4.82 -6.93
C LEU A 146 -7.48 -3.47 -7.51
N ILE A 147 -6.56 -2.82 -8.23
CA ILE A 147 -6.73 -1.50 -8.85
C ILE A 147 -6.68 -1.68 -10.36
N ASP A 148 -7.70 -1.23 -11.07
CA ASP A 148 -7.88 -1.46 -12.50
C ASP A 148 -8.19 -0.12 -13.20
N ASP A 149 -7.41 0.25 -14.21
CA ASP A 149 -7.58 1.48 -15.00
C ASP A 149 -8.45 1.26 -16.26
N GLY A 150 -9.02 0.06 -16.44
CA GLY A 150 -9.80 -0.36 -17.60
C GLY A 150 -8.97 -1.00 -18.71
N GLN A 151 -7.64 -0.87 -18.67
CA GLN A 151 -6.71 -1.49 -19.62
C GLN A 151 -5.78 -2.49 -18.92
N THR A 152 -5.29 -2.12 -17.74
CA THR A 152 -4.36 -2.89 -16.92
C THR A 152 -4.79 -2.83 -15.45
N ALA A 153 -4.52 -3.92 -14.72
CA ALA A 153 -4.75 -4.01 -13.29
C ALA A 153 -3.47 -4.37 -12.51
N LEU A 154 -3.37 -3.78 -11.32
CA LEU A 154 -2.36 -4.03 -10.30
C LEU A 154 -3.04 -4.60 -9.07
N ALA A 155 -2.48 -5.68 -8.51
CA ALA A 155 -2.83 -6.14 -7.18
C ALA A 155 -1.75 -5.74 -6.17
N TYR A 156 -2.15 -5.39 -4.96
CA TYR A 156 -1.27 -5.06 -3.84
C TYR A 156 -1.79 -5.73 -2.58
N THR A 157 -0.97 -6.50 -1.88
CA THR A 157 -1.44 -7.24 -0.70
C THR A 157 -1.62 -6.37 0.54
N GLY A 158 -0.90 -5.25 0.64
CA GLY A 158 -0.59 -4.69 1.96
C GLY A 158 0.28 -5.65 2.76
N ASP A 159 0.31 -5.44 4.07
CA ASP A 159 0.91 -6.39 5.01
C ASP A 159 0.01 -7.61 5.16
N THR A 160 0.62 -8.78 5.10
CA THR A 160 -0.14 -10.02 5.24
C THR A 160 0.71 -11.23 5.61
N TYR A 161 0.03 -12.24 6.13
CA TYR A 161 0.49 -13.61 6.23
C TYR A 161 -0.30 -14.50 5.24
N ASN A 162 -0.50 -15.77 5.56
CA ASN A 162 -1.26 -16.69 4.71
C ASN A 162 -2.67 -16.16 4.40
N THR A 163 -3.00 -16.01 3.12
CA THR A 163 -4.31 -15.56 2.65
C THR A 163 -4.76 -16.38 1.45
N ASP A 164 -6.06 -16.67 1.35
CA ASP A 164 -6.62 -17.42 0.20
C ASP A 164 -7.57 -16.56 -0.62
N LEU A 165 -8.41 -15.78 0.08
CA LEU A 165 -9.41 -14.91 -0.54
C LEU A 165 -8.77 -13.88 -1.48
N PHE A 166 -7.61 -13.33 -1.12
CA PHE A 166 -6.90 -12.38 -1.97
C PHE A 166 -6.58 -12.98 -3.34
N TRP A 167 -5.93 -14.15 -3.36
CA TRP A 167 -5.58 -14.87 -4.58
C TRP A 167 -6.81 -15.30 -5.37
N GLU A 168 -7.86 -15.79 -4.71
CA GLU A 168 -9.13 -16.15 -5.35
C GLU A 168 -9.73 -14.97 -6.13
N LYS A 169 -9.79 -13.78 -5.50
CA LYS A 169 -10.41 -12.59 -6.10
C LYS A 169 -9.60 -12.03 -7.28
N ILE A 170 -8.27 -12.10 -7.25
CA ILE A 170 -7.44 -11.52 -8.32
C ILE A 170 -7.16 -12.49 -9.47
N ARG A 171 -7.22 -13.82 -9.25
CA ARG A 171 -6.85 -14.84 -10.24
C ARG A 171 -7.61 -14.66 -11.56
N GLY A 172 -8.90 -14.37 -11.49
CA GLY A 172 -9.77 -14.22 -12.65
C GLY A 172 -9.67 -12.87 -13.39
N GLU A 173 -8.93 -11.89 -12.87
CA GLU A 173 -8.83 -10.58 -13.52
C GLU A 173 -7.89 -10.63 -14.73
N LYS A 174 -8.46 -10.62 -15.93
CA LYS A 174 -7.71 -10.75 -17.20
C LYS A 174 -6.73 -9.59 -17.44
N ARG A 175 -7.04 -8.41 -16.89
CA ARG A 175 -6.17 -7.23 -16.98
C ARG A 175 -5.05 -7.21 -15.94
N LEU A 176 -5.02 -8.15 -14.99
CA LEU A 176 -3.94 -8.22 -14.00
C LEU A 176 -2.59 -8.41 -14.70
N ARG A 177 -1.65 -7.51 -14.42
CA ARG A 177 -0.27 -7.55 -14.95
C ARG A 177 0.78 -7.68 -13.86
N ALA A 178 0.49 -7.23 -12.65
CA ALA A 178 1.43 -7.31 -11.55
C ALA A 178 0.76 -7.51 -10.19
N VAL A 179 1.48 -8.16 -9.28
CA VAL A 179 1.19 -8.21 -7.84
C VAL A 179 2.38 -7.62 -7.08
N ILE A 180 2.12 -6.61 -6.24
CA ILE A 180 3.05 -6.17 -5.21
C ILE A 180 2.71 -6.90 -3.92
N ILE A 181 3.67 -7.65 -3.39
CA ILE A 181 3.54 -8.46 -2.17
C ILE A 181 4.67 -8.17 -1.18
N GLU A 182 4.41 -8.32 0.11
CA GLU A 182 5.39 -8.10 1.16
C GLU A 182 6.36 -9.29 1.36
N SER A 183 7.58 -9.00 1.84
CA SER A 183 8.46 -10.02 2.44
C SER A 183 9.32 -9.36 3.51
N SER A 184 8.79 -9.32 4.73
CA SER A 184 9.36 -8.51 5.81
C SER A 184 10.56 -9.15 6.52
N PHE A 185 10.61 -10.49 6.62
CA PHE A 185 11.58 -11.22 7.44
C PHE A 185 12.40 -12.24 6.64
N PRO A 186 13.65 -12.53 7.05
CA PRO A 186 14.43 -13.62 6.43
C PRO A 186 13.86 -14.98 6.84
N ASN A 187 14.16 -16.02 6.07
CA ASN A 187 13.59 -17.36 6.29
C ASN A 187 13.86 -17.93 7.70
N ARG A 188 15.01 -17.61 8.29
CA ARG A 188 15.33 -18.07 9.66
C ARG A 188 14.42 -17.48 10.75
N LEU A 189 13.69 -16.40 10.45
CA LEU A 189 12.78 -15.70 11.37
C LEU A 189 11.31 -15.98 11.05
N GLU A 190 11.00 -17.15 10.50
CA GLU A 190 9.62 -17.56 10.19
C GLU A 190 8.69 -17.44 11.41
N GLU A 191 9.14 -17.77 12.61
CA GLU A 191 8.32 -17.65 13.83
C GLU A 191 7.94 -16.20 14.13
N ALA A 192 8.86 -15.26 13.90
CA ALA A 192 8.58 -13.84 14.07
C ALA A 192 7.59 -13.37 13.00
N ALA A 193 7.78 -13.79 11.75
CA ALA A 193 6.87 -13.51 10.64
C ALA A 193 5.45 -14.04 10.94
N ARG A 194 5.32 -15.27 11.42
CA ARG A 194 4.06 -15.89 11.84
C ARG A 194 3.37 -15.11 12.95
N THR A 195 4.11 -14.79 14.02
CA THR A 195 3.58 -14.08 15.19
C THR A 195 3.07 -12.68 14.83
N THR A 196 3.80 -11.99 13.96
CA THR A 196 3.49 -10.62 13.53
C THR A 196 2.66 -10.55 12.25
N ARG A 197 2.23 -11.71 11.73
CA ARG A 197 1.46 -11.89 10.49
C ARG A 197 2.07 -11.17 9.27
N HIS A 198 3.30 -11.56 8.95
CA HIS A 198 4.08 -11.14 7.80
C HIS A 198 4.69 -12.34 7.05
N LEU A 199 5.31 -12.11 5.89
CA LEU A 199 5.93 -13.16 5.09
C LEU A 199 7.46 -13.20 5.24
N THR A 200 7.99 -14.42 5.14
CA THR A 200 9.37 -14.68 4.72
C THR A 200 9.41 -15.01 3.23
N PRO A 201 10.58 -15.03 2.57
CA PRO A 201 10.67 -15.49 1.17
C PRO A 201 10.11 -16.89 0.92
N SER A 202 10.27 -17.85 1.85
CA SER A 202 9.67 -19.18 1.74
C SER A 202 8.13 -19.10 1.79
N LEU A 203 7.57 -18.36 2.73
CA LEU A 203 6.12 -18.17 2.83
C LEU A 203 5.55 -17.41 1.63
N LEU A 204 6.27 -16.41 1.12
CA LEU A 204 5.93 -15.70 -0.11
C LEU A 204 5.82 -16.65 -1.29
N GLU A 205 6.74 -17.62 -1.42
CA GLU A 205 6.66 -18.61 -2.50
C GLU A 205 5.35 -19.41 -2.43
N GLU A 206 4.96 -19.83 -1.22
CA GLU A 206 3.72 -20.58 -0.99
C GLU A 206 2.49 -19.74 -1.39
N GLU A 207 2.47 -18.46 -1.02
CA GLU A 207 1.41 -17.53 -1.38
C GLU A 207 1.33 -17.30 -2.90
N VAL A 208 2.45 -16.97 -3.54
CA VAL A 208 2.48 -16.69 -4.99
C VAL A 208 2.05 -17.90 -5.83
N LYS A 209 2.36 -19.13 -5.40
CA LYS A 209 1.89 -20.36 -6.07
C LYS A 209 0.37 -20.47 -6.13
N LYS A 210 -0.37 -19.82 -5.23
CA LYS A 210 -1.84 -19.81 -5.24
C LYS A 210 -2.41 -18.99 -6.41
N LEU A 211 -1.63 -18.09 -7.02
CA LEU A 211 -2.08 -17.31 -8.17
C LEU A 211 -2.35 -18.19 -9.39
N LYS A 212 -1.52 -19.22 -9.61
CA LYS A 212 -1.61 -20.14 -10.77
C LYS A 212 -1.63 -19.40 -12.12
N ARG A 213 -0.82 -18.35 -12.24
CA ARG A 213 -0.59 -17.59 -13.48
C ARG A 213 0.89 -17.28 -13.62
N ASP A 214 1.37 -17.34 -14.85
CA ASP A 214 2.75 -17.07 -15.27
C ASP A 214 2.88 -15.75 -16.05
N ASP A 215 1.76 -15.16 -16.47
CA ASP A 215 1.67 -13.90 -17.20
C ASP A 215 1.62 -12.65 -16.28
N VAL A 216 1.80 -12.84 -14.97
CA VAL A 216 1.71 -11.78 -13.95
C VAL A 216 3.07 -11.59 -13.28
N GLU A 217 3.56 -10.36 -13.30
CA GLU A 217 4.82 -10.00 -12.65
C GLU A 217 4.67 -9.94 -11.12
N ILE A 218 5.64 -10.48 -10.39
CA ILE A 218 5.67 -10.44 -8.93
C ILE A 218 6.72 -9.44 -8.47
N TYR A 219 6.28 -8.43 -7.74
CA TYR A 219 7.12 -7.40 -7.13
C TYR A 219 7.11 -7.56 -5.61
N VAL A 220 8.30 -7.65 -5.02
CA VAL A 220 8.47 -7.86 -3.57
C VAL A 220 8.84 -6.54 -2.90
N SER A 221 8.13 -6.21 -1.83
CA SER A 221 8.25 -4.97 -1.06
C SER A 221 8.28 -5.25 0.45
N HIS A 222 8.19 -4.20 1.26
CA HIS A 222 8.06 -4.24 2.71
C HIS A 222 9.23 -4.86 3.48
N ILE A 223 10.42 -4.88 2.88
CA ILE A 223 11.58 -5.51 3.51
C ILE A 223 12.03 -4.65 4.70
N LYS A 224 12.14 -5.26 5.89
CA LYS A 224 12.62 -4.54 7.08
C LYS A 224 14.09 -4.13 6.92
N PRO A 225 14.47 -2.86 7.16
CA PRO A 225 15.82 -2.37 6.85
C PRO A 225 16.93 -3.15 7.55
N VAL A 226 16.68 -3.58 8.79
CA VAL A 226 17.62 -4.38 9.61
C VAL A 226 17.95 -5.72 8.96
N PHE A 227 16.99 -6.34 8.26
CA PHE A 227 17.16 -7.66 7.64
C PHE A 227 17.35 -7.59 6.12
N ARG A 228 17.42 -6.39 5.53
CA ARG A 228 17.38 -6.20 4.08
C ARG A 228 18.39 -7.06 3.32
N LYS A 229 19.64 -7.11 3.78
CA LYS A 229 20.69 -7.92 3.14
C LYS A 229 20.33 -9.41 3.12
N GLU A 230 19.80 -9.92 4.22
CA GLU A 230 19.48 -11.34 4.38
C GLU A 230 18.23 -11.72 3.58
N VAL A 231 17.17 -10.91 3.67
CA VAL A 231 15.94 -11.11 2.89
C VAL A 231 16.23 -11.07 1.39
N ILE A 232 17.04 -10.12 0.92
CA ILE A 232 17.44 -10.06 -0.49
C ILE A 232 18.23 -11.31 -0.90
N ALA A 233 19.09 -11.85 -0.03
CA ALA A 233 19.82 -13.09 -0.33
C ALA A 233 18.87 -14.30 -0.45
N ASP A 234 17.88 -14.41 0.43
CA ASP A 234 16.82 -15.42 0.34
C ASP A 234 15.96 -15.25 -0.94
N LEU A 235 15.53 -14.02 -1.25
CA LEU A 235 14.75 -13.72 -2.46
C LEU A 235 15.53 -14.01 -3.74
N ARG A 236 16.84 -13.73 -3.78
CA ARG A 236 17.71 -14.08 -4.92
C ARG A 236 17.88 -15.59 -5.11
N ARG A 237 17.82 -16.38 -4.04
CA ARG A 237 17.77 -17.84 -4.15
C ARG A 237 16.41 -18.29 -4.71
N LEU A 238 15.32 -17.71 -4.21
CA LEU A 238 13.97 -17.98 -4.68
C LEU A 238 13.77 -17.59 -6.15
N SER A 239 14.35 -16.47 -6.58
CA SER A 239 14.18 -15.94 -7.95
C SER A 239 14.73 -16.87 -9.05
N LYS A 240 15.56 -17.86 -8.69
CA LYS A 240 16.03 -18.91 -9.61
C LYS A 240 14.94 -19.89 -10.04
N ARG A 241 13.84 -20.00 -9.27
CA ARG A 241 12.72 -20.92 -9.53
C ARG A 241 11.36 -20.24 -9.61
N LEU A 242 11.23 -19.03 -9.05
CA LEU A 242 10.03 -18.22 -9.12
C LEU A 242 10.42 -16.81 -9.59
N PRO A 243 10.13 -16.42 -10.85
CA PRO A 243 10.44 -15.09 -11.34
C PRO A 243 9.80 -14.00 -10.47
N LEU A 244 10.64 -13.17 -9.85
CA LEU A 244 10.22 -12.04 -9.01
C LEU A 244 11.22 -10.90 -9.15
N LYS A 245 10.76 -9.68 -8.84
CA LYS A 245 11.54 -8.45 -8.83
C LYS A 245 11.48 -7.83 -7.45
N ILE A 246 12.62 -7.41 -6.90
CA ILE A 246 12.67 -6.74 -5.60
C ILE A 246 12.50 -5.24 -5.85
N LEU A 247 11.56 -4.61 -5.17
CA LEU A 247 11.37 -3.16 -5.27
C LEU A 247 12.46 -2.41 -4.53
N GLU A 248 12.77 -1.25 -5.10
CA GLU A 248 13.62 -0.24 -4.50
C GLU A 248 12.89 1.10 -4.54
N ASP A 249 13.16 1.89 -3.53
CA ASP A 249 12.80 3.30 -3.46
C ASP A 249 13.24 4.01 -4.77
N ASP A 250 12.41 4.93 -5.28
CA ASP A 250 12.60 5.67 -6.54
C ASP A 250 12.45 4.85 -7.85
N MET A 251 12.20 3.54 -7.76
CA MET A 251 11.89 2.72 -8.93
C MET A 251 10.60 3.20 -9.62
N LYS A 252 10.55 3.07 -10.95
CA LYS A 252 9.36 3.34 -11.77
C LYS A 252 8.99 2.10 -12.56
N ILE A 253 7.74 1.67 -12.42
CA ILE A 253 7.18 0.49 -13.08
C ILE A 253 6.15 0.96 -14.12
N LYS A 254 6.12 0.30 -15.26
CA LYS A 254 5.10 0.49 -16.29
C LYS A 254 4.47 -0.87 -16.61
N LEU A 255 3.17 -0.97 -16.39
CA LEU A 255 2.33 -2.13 -16.67
C LEU A 255 1.45 -1.88 -17.90
#